data_AF-A0A7Y6NP29-F1
#
_entry.id   AF-A0A7Y6NP29-F1
#
_cell.length_a   1.000
_cell.length_b   1.000
_cell.length_c   1.000
_cell.angle_alpha   90.00
_cell.angle_beta   90.00
_cell.angle_gamma   90.00
#
_symmetry.space_group_name_H-M   'P 1'
#
loop_
_entity.id
_entity.type
_entity.pdbx_description
1 polymer ?
#
loop_
_entity_poly.entity_id
_entity_poly.type
_entity_poly.pdbx_seq_one_letter_code
_entity_poly.pdbx_strand_id
1 'polypeptide(L)'
;MGASDLLQALRGDGFRLSVALDGRLNVAPAKNLTEHHRGEIREQRNELLALLRQEQPLPTPWSADEIQTFSATHARLRGLGMSEDQAEELAERLIQRDCEQDDRRSCAECRHLQRGNCSNWRAAGYPEPANALVRILQRCPGFASRGAV
;
A
#
# COMPACT_ATOMS: atom_id res chain seq x y z
N MET A 1 32.00 15.08 16.79
CA MET A 1 30.64 15.66 16.63
C MET A 1 29.65 14.51 16.81
N GLY A 2 28.54 14.69 17.54
CA GLY A 2 27.55 13.62 17.71
C GLY A 2 26.76 13.36 16.41
N ALA A 3 26.11 12.20 16.28
CA ALA A 3 25.34 11.88 15.09
C ALA A 3 24.18 12.86 14.81
N SER A 4 23.52 13.36 15.86
CA SER A 4 22.46 14.38 15.75
C SER A 4 22.98 15.71 15.23
N ASP A 5 24.14 16.15 15.74
CA ASP A 5 24.79 17.40 15.31
C ASP A 5 25.24 17.29 13.85
N LEU A 6 25.81 16.14 13.47
CA LEU A 6 26.20 15.85 12.08
C LEU A 6 24.99 15.84 11.13
N LEU A 7 23.87 15.23 11.56
CA LEU A 7 22.64 15.23 10.77
C LEU A 7 22.12 16.66 10.52
N GLN A 8 22.17 17.52 11.54
CA GLN A 8 21.77 18.92 11.41
C GLN A 8 22.73 19.71 10.54
N ALA A 9 24.04 19.53 10.70
CA ALA A 9 25.06 20.18 9.88
C ALA A 9 24.90 19.84 8.40
N LEU A 10 24.79 18.55 8.07
CA LEU A 10 24.58 18.10 6.69
C LEU A 10 23.27 18.65 6.09
N ARG A 11 22.19 18.74 6.88
CA ARG A 11 20.94 19.36 6.45
C ARG A 11 21.11 20.86 6.19
N GLY A 12 21.84 21.57 7.06
CA GLY A 12 22.18 22.98 6.90
C GLY A 12 23.00 23.25 5.64
N ASP A 13 23.87 22.32 5.27
CA ASP A 13 24.66 22.35 4.03
C ASP A 13 23.86 21.96 2.78
N GLY A 14 22.57 21.65 2.94
CA GLY A 14 21.64 21.32 1.84
C GLY A 14 21.61 19.84 1.45
N PHE A 15 22.19 18.94 2.24
CA PHE A 15 22.03 17.51 2.04
C PHE A 15 20.71 17.00 2.60
N ARG A 16 20.01 16.18 1.81
CA ARG A 16 18.87 15.37 2.24
C ARG A 16 19.37 13.98 2.58
N LEU A 17 19.17 13.58 3.83
CA LEU A 17 19.44 12.24 4.32
C LEU A 17 18.11 11.50 4.51
N SER A 18 18.01 10.29 4.00
CA SER A 18 16.84 9.42 4.19
C SER A 18 17.26 7.95 4.31
N VAL A 19 16.38 7.12 4.86
CA VAL A 19 16.54 5.67 4.86
C VAL A 19 15.78 5.12 3.66
N ALA A 20 16.47 4.39 2.79
CA ALA A 20 15.85 3.67 1.70
C ALA A 20 15.03 2.49 2.22
N LEU A 21 14.09 1.99 1.40
CA LEU A 21 13.25 0.83 1.76
C LEU A 21 14.08 -0.43 2.09
N ASP A 22 15.28 -0.56 1.53
CA ASP A 22 16.24 -1.64 1.82
C ASP A 22 17.07 -1.40 3.10
N GLY A 23 16.76 -0.35 3.86
CA GLY A 23 17.41 0.00 5.12
C GLY A 23 18.74 0.74 4.97
N ARG A 24 19.15 1.12 3.75
CA ARG A 24 20.39 1.86 3.51
C ARG A 24 20.22 3.36 3.74
N LEU A 25 21.32 4.02 4.11
CA LEU A 25 21.38 5.48 4.20
C LEU A 25 21.54 6.06 2.79
N ASN A 26 20.60 6.90 2.38
CA ASN A 26 20.65 7.68 1.16
C ASN A 26 21.00 9.13 1.50
N VAL A 27 21.95 9.72 0.76
CA VAL A 27 22.39 11.10 0.94
C VAL A 27 22.43 11.78 -0.42
N ALA A 28 21.63 12.84 -0.58
CA ALA A 28 21.51 13.59 -1.84
C ALA A 28 21.66 15.10 -1.60
N PRO A 29 22.34 15.84 -2.49
CA PRO A 29 22.93 15.41 -3.75
C PRO A 29 24.32 14.78 -3.59
N ALA A 30 24.53 13.60 -4.19
CA ALA A 30 25.80 12.87 -4.12
C ALA A 30 27.02 13.65 -4.65
N LYS A 31 26.79 14.55 -5.62
CA LYS A 31 27.82 15.38 -6.26
C LYS A 31 28.50 16.39 -5.33
N ASN A 32 27.85 16.76 -4.22
CA ASN A 32 28.39 17.74 -3.27
C ASN A 32 29.10 17.06 -2.08
N LEU A 33 29.08 15.72 -1.99
CA LEU A 33 29.74 14.99 -0.91
C LEU A 33 31.26 15.02 -1.08
N THR A 34 31.91 15.78 -0.21
CA THR A 34 33.37 15.80 -0.03
C THR A 34 33.83 14.52 0.68
N GLU A 35 35.14 14.23 0.65
CA GLU A 35 35.68 13.08 1.40
C GLU A 35 35.52 13.26 2.90
N HIS A 36 35.55 14.51 3.39
CA HIS A 36 35.27 14.81 4.79
C HIS A 36 33.86 14.39 5.19
N HIS A 37 32.83 14.80 4.42
CA HIS A 37 31.44 14.37 4.66
C HIS A 37 31.32 12.83 4.65
N ARG A 38 32.01 12.16 3.72
CA ARG A 38 31.98 10.69 3.62
C ARG A 38 32.63 10.01 4.84
N GLY A 39 33.70 10.59 5.39
CA GLY A 39 34.34 10.11 6.62
C GLY A 39 33.38 10.16 7.80
N GLU A 40 32.79 11.34 8.05
CA GLU A 40 31.87 11.55 9.17
C GLU A 40 30.61 10.70 9.06
N ILE A 41 30.02 10.59 7.86
CA ILE A 41 28.85 9.75 7.60
C ILE A 41 29.14 8.26 7.85
N ARG A 42 30.35 7.78 7.51
CA ARG A 42 30.74 6.38 7.76
C ARG A 42 30.91 6.09 9.24
N GLU A 43 31.54 7.01 9.97
CA GLU A 43 31.78 6.89 11.40
C GLU A 43 30.47 6.84 12.20
N GLN A 44 29.52 7.72 11.86
CA GLN A 44 28.24 7.86 12.58
C GLN A 44 27.07 7.12 11.90
N ARG A 45 27.34 6.24 10.92
CA ARG A 45 26.33 5.64 10.04
C ARG A 45 25.16 5.00 10.80
N ASN A 46 25.45 4.19 11.81
CA ASN A 46 24.44 3.42 12.52
C ASN A 46 23.53 4.34 13.35
N GLU A 47 24.10 5.36 13.98
CA GLU A 47 23.33 6.35 14.73
C GLU A 47 22.50 7.25 13.81
N LEU A 48 23.05 7.68 12.67
CA LEU A 48 22.29 8.41 11.65
C LEU A 48 21.09 7.59 11.16
N LEU A 49 21.27 6.29 10.92
CA LEU A 49 20.17 5.39 10.57
C LEU A 49 19.14 5.27 11.69
N ALA A 50 19.58 5.19 12.95
CA ALA A 50 18.67 5.11 14.10
C ALA A 50 17.82 6.39 14.25
N LEU A 51 18.45 7.56 14.14
CA LEU A 51 17.77 8.86 14.17
C LEU A 51 16.77 9.00 13.02
N LEU A 52 17.21 8.73 11.79
CA LEU A 52 16.33 8.85 10.62
C LEU A 52 15.15 7.88 10.65
N ARG A 53 15.30 6.69 11.26
CA ARG A 53 14.18 5.76 11.47
C ARG A 53 13.17 6.28 12.48
N GLN A 54 13.62 6.94 13.54
CA GLN A 54 12.73 7.57 14.53
C GLN A 54 11.95 8.75 13.95
N GLU A 55 12.55 9.47 13.00
CA GLU A 55 11.90 10.57 12.28
C GLU A 55 10.93 10.10 11.18
N GLN A 56 10.93 8.82 10.80
CA GLN A 56 9.97 8.34 9.82
C GLN A 56 8.55 8.50 10.37
N PRO A 57 7.65 9.16 9.63
CA PRO A 57 6.26 9.23 10.05
C PRO A 57 5.75 7.80 10.19
N LEU A 58 5.12 7.51 11.32
CA LEU A 58 4.36 6.27 11.48
C LEU A 58 3.33 6.22 10.33
N PRO A 59 3.03 5.04 9.78
CA PRO A 59 1.91 4.89 8.86
C PRO A 59 0.67 5.53 9.48
N THR A 60 -0.08 6.30 8.69
CA THR A 60 -1.34 6.85 9.17
C THR A 60 -2.25 5.69 9.55
N PRO A 61 -2.69 5.61 10.82
CA PRO A 61 -3.62 4.56 11.22
C PRO A 61 -4.91 4.72 10.43
N TRP A 62 -5.52 3.60 10.05
CA TRP A 62 -6.84 3.62 9.46
C TRP A 62 -7.84 4.28 10.41
N SER A 63 -8.73 5.08 9.85
CA SER A 63 -9.88 5.65 10.54
C SER A 63 -10.83 4.55 11.01
N ALA A 64 -11.68 4.88 11.98
CA ALA A 64 -12.69 3.95 12.47
C ALA A 64 -13.64 3.47 11.35
N ASP A 65 -13.99 4.34 10.41
CA ASP A 65 -14.83 4.01 9.26
C ASP A 65 -14.13 3.04 8.28
N GLU A 66 -12.82 3.21 8.05
CA GLU A 66 -12.02 2.28 7.24
C GLU A 66 -11.91 0.92 7.92
N ILE A 67 -11.69 0.87 9.24
CA ILE A 67 -11.66 -0.39 10.02
C ILE A 67 -13.01 -1.11 9.95
N GLN A 68 -14.12 -0.37 10.05
CA GLN A 68 -15.46 -0.93 9.94
C GLN A 68 -15.74 -1.46 8.53
N THR A 69 -15.34 -0.70 7.51
CA THR A 69 -15.45 -1.08 6.09
C THR A 69 -14.61 -2.32 5.79
N PHE A 70 -13.39 -2.40 6.34
CA PHE A 70 -12.51 -3.57 6.25
C PHE A 70 -13.21 -4.79 6.81
N SER A 71 -13.66 -4.70 8.07
CA SER A 71 -14.24 -5.82 8.80
C SER A 71 -15.50 -6.34 8.12
N ALA A 72 -16.38 -5.45 7.65
CA ALA A 72 -17.58 -5.82 6.90
C ALA A 72 -17.24 -6.46 5.54
N THR A 73 -16.27 -5.90 4.83
CA THR A 73 -15.81 -6.43 3.54
C THR A 73 -15.17 -7.80 3.70
N HIS A 74 -14.28 -7.96 4.67
CA HIS A 74 -13.62 -9.21 5.01
C HIS A 74 -14.63 -10.32 5.31
N ALA A 75 -15.57 -10.07 6.24
CA ALA A 75 -16.62 -11.02 6.60
C ALA A 75 -17.46 -11.44 5.38
N ARG A 76 -17.79 -10.48 4.50
CA ARG A 76 -18.52 -10.74 3.25
C ARG A 76 -17.73 -11.62 2.29
N LEU A 77 -16.43 -11.39 2.12
CA LEU A 77 -15.56 -12.20 1.27
C LEU A 77 -15.42 -13.63 1.81
N ARG A 78 -15.36 -13.81 3.14
CA ARG A 78 -15.42 -15.13 3.78
C ARG A 78 -16.75 -15.83 3.53
N GLY A 79 -17.87 -15.10 3.57
CA GLY A 79 -19.18 -15.61 3.18
C GLY A 79 -19.30 -16.03 1.71
N LEU A 80 -18.44 -15.50 0.83
CA LEU A 80 -18.33 -15.93 -0.57
C LEU A 80 -17.44 -17.18 -0.77
N GLY A 81 -16.82 -17.69 0.30
CA GLY A 81 -16.01 -18.90 0.28
C GLY A 81 -14.50 -18.68 0.05
N MET A 82 -14.02 -17.44 0.12
CA MET A 82 -12.57 -17.17 0.09
C MET A 82 -11.91 -17.67 1.37
N SER A 83 -10.62 -18.07 1.31
CA SER A 83 -9.84 -18.34 2.53
C SER A 83 -9.57 -17.06 3.34
N GLU A 84 -9.03 -17.18 4.55
CA GLU A 84 -8.69 -16.03 5.40
C GLU A 84 -7.74 -15.07 4.67
N ASP A 85 -6.55 -15.55 4.30
CA ASP A 85 -5.54 -14.77 3.57
C ASP A 85 -6.10 -14.14 2.29
N GLN A 86 -6.98 -14.86 1.58
CA GLN A 86 -7.55 -14.36 0.34
C GLN A 86 -8.54 -13.21 0.56
N ALA A 87 -9.33 -13.30 1.62
CA ALA A 87 -10.30 -12.30 2.00
C ALA A 87 -9.61 -11.07 2.58
N GLU A 88 -8.60 -11.26 3.43
CA GLU A 88 -7.78 -10.20 4.01
C GLU A 88 -7.10 -9.39 2.91
N GLU A 89 -6.29 -10.05 2.07
CA GLU A 89 -5.55 -9.41 0.98
C GLU A 89 -6.47 -8.65 0.00
N LEU A 90 -7.67 -9.16 -0.27
CA LEU A 90 -8.61 -8.46 -1.13
C LEU A 90 -9.30 -7.30 -0.41
N ALA A 91 -9.66 -7.44 0.87
CA ALA A 91 -10.27 -6.37 1.65
C ALA A 91 -9.33 -5.17 1.81
N GLU A 92 -8.04 -5.42 2.10
CA GLU A 92 -7.02 -4.36 2.16
C GLU A 92 -6.89 -3.63 0.82
N ARG A 93 -6.80 -4.38 -0.29
CA ARG A 93 -6.73 -3.78 -1.63
C ARG A 93 -7.95 -2.95 -2.00
N LEU A 94 -9.13 -3.32 -1.51
CA LEU A 94 -10.36 -2.56 -1.75
C LEU A 94 -10.36 -1.24 -0.96
N ILE A 95 -9.86 -1.23 0.27
CA ILE A 95 -9.70 0.01 1.05
C ILE A 95 -8.68 0.92 0.39
N GLN A 96 -7.50 0.39 0.05
CA GLN A 96 -6.46 1.17 -0.62
C GLN A 96 -7.00 1.82 -1.90
N ARG A 97 -7.74 1.05 -2.70
CA ARG A 97 -8.43 1.55 -3.89
C ARG A 97 -9.36 2.73 -3.57
N ASP A 98 -10.17 2.60 -2.53
CA ASP A 98 -11.14 3.64 -2.15
C ASP A 98 -10.43 4.92 -1.68
N CYS A 99 -9.35 4.79 -0.91
CA CYS A 99 -8.49 5.92 -0.51
C CYS A 99 -7.85 6.61 -1.73
N GLU A 100 -7.43 5.83 -2.74
CA GLU A 100 -6.82 6.31 -3.98
C GLU A 100 -7.84 6.82 -5.01
N GLN A 101 -9.14 6.73 -4.72
CA GLN A 101 -10.24 7.05 -5.64
C GLN A 101 -10.17 6.30 -6.97
N ASP A 102 -9.65 5.06 -6.95
CA ASP A 102 -9.54 4.22 -8.13
C ASP A 102 -10.90 3.64 -8.53
N ASP A 103 -11.25 3.77 -9.81
CA ASP A 103 -12.55 3.41 -10.38
C ASP A 103 -12.68 1.93 -10.73
N ARG A 104 -11.61 1.14 -10.64
CA ARG A 104 -11.63 -0.31 -10.85
C ARG A 104 -12.49 -1.00 -9.79
N ARG A 105 -13.10 -2.13 -10.13
CA ARG A 105 -13.98 -2.89 -9.23
C ARG A 105 -13.58 -4.36 -9.20
N SER A 106 -13.88 -5.02 -8.09
CA SER A 106 -13.74 -6.46 -7.96
C SER A 106 -15.06 -7.15 -8.31
N CYS A 107 -15.00 -8.28 -9.01
CA CYS A 107 -16.18 -9.14 -9.21
C CYS A 107 -16.79 -9.58 -7.87
N ALA A 108 -16.00 -9.63 -6.79
CA ALA A 108 -16.50 -9.88 -5.44
C ALA A 108 -17.55 -8.85 -4.97
N GLU A 109 -17.53 -7.62 -5.47
CA GLU A 109 -18.50 -6.55 -5.13
C GLU A 109 -19.74 -6.57 -6.04
N CYS A 110 -19.73 -7.40 -7.09
CA CYS A 110 -20.75 -7.43 -8.12
C CYS A 110 -21.93 -8.34 -7.75
N ARG A 111 -23.16 -7.88 -8.03
CA ARG A 111 -24.40 -8.65 -7.74
C ARG A 111 -24.54 -9.92 -8.56
N HIS A 112 -23.84 -9.97 -9.69
CA HIS A 112 -23.85 -11.11 -10.60
C HIS A 112 -22.92 -12.24 -10.16
N LEU A 113 -22.03 -12.03 -9.18
CA LEU A 113 -21.17 -13.10 -8.69
C LEU A 113 -21.97 -14.07 -7.81
N GLN A 114 -22.07 -15.33 -8.19
CA GLN A 114 -22.69 -16.39 -7.39
C GLN A 114 -21.78 -17.62 -7.36
N ARG A 115 -21.46 -18.11 -6.16
CA ARG A 115 -20.63 -19.32 -5.95
C ARG A 115 -19.32 -19.30 -6.78
N GLY A 116 -18.63 -18.16 -6.81
CA GLY A 116 -17.37 -17.98 -7.55
C GLY A 116 -17.51 -17.74 -9.06
N ASN A 117 -18.73 -17.72 -9.61
CA ASN A 117 -18.97 -17.49 -11.04
C ASN A 117 -19.81 -16.24 -11.28
N CYS A 118 -19.38 -15.36 -12.17
CA CYS A 118 -20.19 -14.22 -12.60
C CYS A 118 -21.28 -14.73 -13.54
N SER A 119 -22.57 -14.49 -13.26
CA SER A 119 -23.66 -14.87 -14.17
C SER A 119 -23.78 -13.94 -15.38
N ASN A 120 -23.16 -12.75 -15.32
CA ASN A 120 -23.21 -11.72 -16.37
C ASN A 120 -21.98 -11.71 -17.28
N TRP A 121 -21.11 -12.73 -17.20
CA TRP A 121 -19.81 -12.74 -17.88
C TRP A 121 -19.90 -12.52 -19.39
N ARG A 122 -20.90 -13.12 -20.06
CA ARG A 122 -21.12 -12.97 -21.51
C ARG A 122 -21.48 -11.54 -21.89
N ALA A 123 -22.46 -10.94 -21.20
CA ALA A 123 -22.89 -9.57 -21.49
C ALA A 123 -21.81 -8.55 -21.09
N ALA A 124 -20.96 -8.90 -20.12
CA ALA A 124 -19.77 -8.14 -19.77
C ALA A 124 -18.61 -8.32 -20.77
N GLY A 125 -18.76 -9.15 -21.81
CA GLY A 125 -17.78 -9.31 -22.88
C GLY A 125 -16.63 -10.28 -22.58
N TYR A 126 -16.73 -11.11 -21.53
CA TYR A 126 -15.73 -12.12 -21.22
C TYR A 126 -16.00 -13.42 -22.02
N PRO A 127 -14.96 -14.21 -22.35
CA PRO A 127 -15.10 -15.45 -23.12
C PRO A 127 -15.60 -16.64 -22.29
N GLU A 128 -15.39 -16.60 -20.97
CA GLU A 128 -15.85 -17.62 -20.03
C GLU A 128 -16.07 -17.03 -18.63
N PRO A 129 -16.82 -17.68 -17.73
CA PRO A 129 -16.93 -17.24 -16.35
C PRO A 129 -15.59 -17.44 -15.66
N ALA A 130 -14.85 -16.35 -15.49
CA ALA A 130 -13.51 -16.40 -14.94
C ALA A 130 -13.53 -16.19 -13.42
N ASN A 131 -13.57 -17.30 -12.68
CA ASN A 131 -13.34 -17.32 -11.23
C ASN A 131 -12.02 -16.63 -10.82
N ALA A 132 -10.98 -16.72 -11.66
CA ALA A 132 -9.71 -16.04 -11.49
C ALA A 132 -9.84 -14.50 -11.44
N LEU A 133 -10.88 -13.93 -12.05
CA LEU A 133 -11.14 -12.50 -12.06
C LEU A 133 -11.82 -12.00 -10.77
N VAL A 134 -12.29 -12.90 -9.90
CA VAL A 134 -13.03 -12.54 -8.68
C VAL A 134 -12.22 -11.66 -7.75
N ARG A 135 -10.90 -11.84 -7.70
CA ARG A 135 -9.99 -11.08 -6.82
C ARG A 135 -9.16 -10.02 -7.55
N ILE A 136 -9.44 -9.76 -8.83
CA ILE A 136 -8.73 -8.77 -9.64
C ILE A 136 -9.57 -7.49 -9.73
N LEU A 137 -8.92 -6.35 -9.46
CA LEU A 137 -9.49 -5.02 -9.69
C LEU A 137 -9.42 -4.69 -11.17
N GLN A 138 -10.58 -4.51 -11.80
CA GLN A 138 -10.68 -4.24 -13.23
C GLN A 138 -11.91 -3.37 -13.55
N ARG A 139 -11.92 -2.80 -14.75
CA ARG A 139 -13.11 -2.14 -15.29
C ARG A 139 -13.94 -3.19 -16.03
N CYS A 140 -15.08 -3.56 -15.46
CA CYS A 140 -16.01 -4.50 -16.08
C CYS A 140 -17.26 -3.74 -16.56
N PRO A 141 -17.61 -3.76 -17.86
CA PRO A 141 -18.75 -3.01 -18.39
C PRO A 141 -20.10 -3.58 -17.91
N GLY A 142 -20.14 -4.85 -17.49
CA GLY A 142 -21.32 -5.49 -16.90
C GLY A 142 -21.34 -5.47 -15.37
N PHE A 143 -20.53 -4.62 -14.73
CA PHE A 143 -20.52 -4.50 -13.27
C PHE A 143 -21.81 -3.86 -12.77
N ALA A 144 -22.39 -4.44 -11.73
CA ALA A 144 -23.49 -3.86 -10.98
C ALA A 144 -23.25 -4.10 -9.49
N SER A 145 -23.20 -3.03 -8.71
CA SER A 145 -22.94 -3.11 -7.27
C SER A 145 -24.01 -3.96 -6.57
N ARG A 146 -23.60 -4.69 -5.53
CA ARG A 146 -24.52 -5.49 -4.69
C ARG A 146 -25.52 -4.66 -3.88
N GLY A 147 -25.43 -3.33 -3.92
CA GLY A 147 -26.08 -2.45 -2.95
C GLY A 147 -25.36 -2.55 -1.61
N ALA A 148 -25.13 -1.41 -0.95
CA ALA A 148 -24.86 -1.43 0.48
C ALA A 148 -26.17 -1.88 1.16
N VAL A 149 -26.08 -2.86 2.05
CA VAL A 149 -27.14 -3.08 3.04
C VAL A 149 -27.15 -1.88 3.98
#